data_AF-A0A2E6ZR28-F1
#
_entry.id   AF-A0A2E6ZR28-F1
#
_cell.length_a   1.000
_cell.length_b   1.000
_cell.length_c   1.000
_cell.angle_alpha   90.00
_cell.angle_beta   90.00
_cell.angle_gamma   90.00
#
_symmetry.space_group_name_H-M   'P 1'
#
loop_
_entity.id
_entity.type
_entity.pdbx_description
1 polymer ?
#
loop_
_entity_poly.entity_id
_entity_poly.type
_entity_poly.pdbx_seq_one_letter_code
_entity_poly.pdbx_strand_id
1 'polypeptide(L)' 'MKTTAAVLIEMERPMPYAESRPLEIHELELAGPAEDEVLVEVKGAGLCHSDLSTINGSRPRQTPMVLGHEASGIVREVGS' A
#
# COMPACT_ATOMS: atom_id res chain seq x y z
N MET A 1 -5.96 -14.54 -3.76
CA MET A 1 -6.68 -14.21 -2.52
C MET A 1 -7.19 -12.79 -2.57
N LYS A 2 -8.41 -12.54 -2.08
CA LYS A 2 -8.94 -11.18 -1.92
C LYS A 2 -8.34 -10.49 -0.70
N THR A 3 -7.99 -9.22 -0.84
CA THR A 3 -7.51 -8.37 0.25
C THR A 3 -7.99 -6.94 0.05
N THR A 4 -8.03 -6.15 1.12
CA THR A 4 -8.38 -4.73 1.06
C THR A 4 -7.11 -3.91 1.26
N ALA A 5 -6.88 -2.92 0.39
CA ALA A 5 -5.69 -2.06 0.46
C ALA A 5 -6.04 -0.59 0.24
N ALA A 6 -5.21 0.29 0.81
CA ALA A 6 -5.21 1.71 0.50
C ALA A 6 -4.30 1.94 -0.73
N VAL A 7 -4.90 2.38 -1.83
CA VAL A 7 -4.25 2.58 -3.12
C VAL A 7 -4.16 4.07 -3.43
N LEU A 8 -2.94 4.53 -3.71
CA LEU A 8 -2.69 5.84 -4.28
C LEU A 8 -2.92 5.77 -5.78
N ILE A 9 -4.00 6.41 -6.26
CA ILE A 9 -4.36 6.42 -7.70
C ILE A 9 -3.52 7.44 -8.46
N GLU A 10 -3.37 8.63 -7.89
CA GLU A 10 -2.59 9.74 -8.45
C GLU A 10 -1.94 10.54 -7.32
N MET A 11 -0.77 11.11 -7.60
CA MET A 11 -0.05 11.98 -6.67
C MET A 11 -0.58 13.41 -6.74
N GLU A 12 -0.11 14.27 -5.83
CA GLU A 12 -0.25 15.73 -5.87
C GLU A 12 -1.70 16.26 -5.75
N ARG A 13 -2.62 15.44 -5.21
CA ARG A 13 -3.92 15.97 -4.76
C ARG A 13 -3.73 17.08 -3.71
N PRO A 14 -4.57 18.12 -3.71
CA PRO A 14 -4.39 19.26 -2.80
C PRO A 14 -4.61 18.87 -1.33
N MET A 15 -3.94 19.56 -0.41
CA MET A 15 -4.27 19.49 1.02
C MET A 15 -5.50 20.35 1.35
N PRO A 16 -6.25 20.02 2.43
CA PRO A 16 -6.04 18.91 3.36
C PRO A 16 -6.49 17.55 2.79
N TYR A 17 -5.71 16.49 3.04
CA TYR A 17 -6.00 15.14 2.53
C TYR A 17 -7.28 14.50 3.08
N ALA A 18 -7.83 15.04 4.17
CA ALA A 18 -9.16 14.67 4.65
C ALA A 18 -10.26 14.98 3.62
N GLU A 19 -10.05 16.00 2.78
CA GLU A 19 -11.00 16.42 1.74
C GLU A 19 -10.67 15.77 0.40
N SER A 20 -9.41 15.87 -0.06
CA SER A 20 -9.01 15.39 -1.38
C SER A 20 -8.82 13.87 -1.48
N ARG A 21 -8.70 13.20 -0.34
CA ARG A 21 -8.66 11.74 -0.18
C ARG A 21 -7.81 11.06 -1.27
N PRO A 22 -6.48 11.27 -1.29
CA PRO A 22 -5.61 10.72 -2.32
C PRO A 22 -5.51 9.19 -2.29
N LEU A 23 -5.79 8.58 -1.14
CA LEU A 23 -5.84 7.14 -0.97
C LEU A 23 -7.28 6.65 -1.06
N GLU A 24 -7.50 5.72 -1.98
CA GLU A 24 -8.76 5.03 -2.15
C GLU A 24 -8.66 3.61 -1.59
N ILE A 25 -9.73 3.15 -0.94
CA ILE A 25 -9.78 1.78 -0.42
C ILE A 25 -10.35 0.88 -1.51
N HIS A 26 -9.55 -0.08 -1.96
CA HIS A 26 -9.93 -1.03 -3.01
C HIS A 26 -9.82 -2.47 -2.51
N GLU A 27 -10.72 -3.32 -2.99
CA GLU A 27 -10.55 -4.78 -2.92
C GLU A 27 -9.63 -5.20 -4.08
N LEU A 28 -8.57 -5.93 -3.75
CA LEU A 28 -7.57 -6.41 -4.69
C LEU A 28 -7.54 -7.94 -4.67
N GLU A 29 -7.20 -8.52 -5.81
CA GLU A 29 -6.87 -9.95 -5.92
C GLU A 29 -5.34 -10.09 -5.95
N LEU A 30 -4.79 -10.77 -4.96
CA LEU A 30 -3.37 -11.08 -4.85
C LEU A 30 -3.12 -12.51 -5.32
N ALA A 31 -2.10 -12.75 -6.14
CA ALA A 31 -1.67 -14.11 -6.43
C ALA A 31 -1.13 -14.80 -5.17
N GLY A 32 -1.03 -16.13 -5.19
CA GLY A 32 -0.21 -16.84 -4.19
C GLY A 32 1.27 -16.50 -4.36
N PRO A 33 2.11 -16.71 -3.34
CA PRO A 33 3.53 -16.42 -3.44
C PRO A 33 4.21 -17.34 -4.46
N ALA A 34 5.06 -16.77 -5.33
CA ALA A 34 5.97 -17.54 -6.18
C ALA A 34 7.18 -18.07 -5.39
N GLU A 35 8.07 -18.83 -6.04
CA GLU A 35 9.36 -19.24 -5.45
C GLU A 35 10.10 -18.03 -4.86
N ASP A 36 10.66 -18.20 -3.66
CA ASP A 36 11.32 -17.17 -2.85
C ASP A 36 10.43 -15.99 -2.36
N GLU A 37 9.12 -16.04 -2.55
CA GLU A 37 8.19 -15.05 -2.00
C GLU A 37 7.52 -15.53 -0.70
N VAL A 38 7.05 -14.57 0.10
CA VAL A 38 6.31 -14.83 1.34
C VAL A 38 5.01 -14.06 1.34
N LEU A 39 3.92 -14.75 1.59
CA LEU A 39 2.62 -14.14 1.79
C LEU A 39 2.44 -13.77 3.27
N VAL A 40 2.31 -12.47 3.52
CA VAL A 40 2.12 -11.92 4.88
C VAL A 40 0.73 -11.32 4.99
N GLU A 41 -0.05 -11.78 5.97
CA GLU A 41 -1.26 -11.09 6.39
C GLU A 41 -0.89 -9.93 7.32
N VAL A 42 -0.93 -8.71 6.79
CA VAL A 42 -0.66 -7.48 7.54
C VAL A 42 -1.72 -7.29 8.62
N LYS A 43 -1.28 -7.16 9.88
CA LYS A 43 -2.14 -6.90 11.05
C LYS A 43 -2.09 -5.45 11.52
N GLY A 44 -1.00 -4.75 11.23
CA GLY A 44 -0.87 -3.32 11.48
C GLY A 44 0.15 -2.70 10.54
N ALA A 45 -0.11 -1.46 10.13
CA ALA A 45 0.80 -0.65 9.34
C ALA A 45 0.89 0.76 9.92
N GLY A 46 2.10 1.30 10.01
CA GLY A 46 2.40 2.67 10.34
C GLY A 46 2.27 3.58 9.12
N LEU A 47 2.04 4.87 9.38
CA LEU A 47 2.12 5.92 8.38
C LEU A 47 3.38 6.75 8.63
N CYS A 48 4.29 6.76 7.67
CA CYS A 48 5.54 7.49 7.77
C CYS A 48 5.54 8.73 6.87
N HIS A 49 6.48 9.64 7.14
CA HIS A 49 6.62 10.87 6.37
C HIS A 49 7.03 10.61 4.91
N SER A 50 7.71 9.50 4.63
CA SER A 50 8.06 9.04 3.29
C SER A 50 6.84 8.62 2.46
N ASP A 51 5.79 8.08 3.09
CA ASP A 51 4.53 7.80 2.41
C ASP A 51 3.86 9.12 1.98
N LEU A 52 3.82 10.10 2.88
CA LEU A 52 3.32 11.45 2.57
C LEU A 52 4.13 12.14 1.46
N SER A 53 5.46 11.93 1.46
CA SER A 53 6.35 12.45 0.41
C SER A 53 6.07 11.81 -0.95
N THR A 54 5.54 10.59 -0.98
CA THR A 54 5.09 9.96 -2.22
C THR A 54 3.75 10.56 -2.65
N ILE A 55 2.78 10.64 -1.73
CA ILE A 55 1.45 11.23 -1.99
C ILE A 55 1.55 12.65 -2.55
N ASN A 56 2.44 13.48 -2.00
CA ASN A 56 2.59 14.88 -2.41
C ASN A 56 3.54 15.10 -3.61
N GLY A 57 4.05 14.03 -4.23
CA GLY A 57 4.94 14.12 -5.39
C GLY A 57 6.40 14.48 -5.10
N SER A 58 6.80 14.75 -3.86
CA SER A 58 8.19 15.07 -3.51
C SER A 58 9.14 13.88 -3.71
N ARG A 59 8.61 12.66 -3.66
CA ARG A 59 9.28 11.41 -4.02
C ARG A 59 8.44 10.69 -5.06
N PRO A 60 8.58 11.04 -6.36
CA PRO A 60 7.76 10.47 -7.42
C PRO A 60 7.88 8.94 -7.47
N ARG A 61 6.74 8.28 -7.61
CA ARG A 61 6.61 6.82 -7.81
C ARG A 61 5.59 6.55 -8.92
N GLN A 62 5.59 5.33 -9.45
CA GLN A 62 4.54 4.90 -10.38
C GLN A 62 3.23 4.70 -9.62
N THR A 63 2.12 5.20 -10.18
CA THR A 63 0.76 4.96 -9.69
C THR A 63 -0.07 4.23 -10.77
N PRO A 64 -1.11 3.43 -10.42
CA PRO A 64 -1.60 3.19 -9.07
C PRO A 64 -0.66 2.34 -8.21
N MET A 65 -0.58 2.61 -6.91
CA MET A 65 0.27 1.83 -5.99
C MET A 65 -0.34 1.66 -4.60
N VAL A 66 -0.11 0.51 -3.98
CA VAL A 66 -0.31 0.31 -2.54
C VAL A 66 0.88 0.94 -1.81
N LEU A 67 0.62 1.82 -0.85
CA LEU A 67 1.64 2.43 0.00
C LEU A 67 1.89 1.63 1.28
N GLY A 68 2.89 2.06 2.05
CA GLY A 68 3.24 1.47 3.33
C GLY A 68 4.54 0.67 3.25
N HIS A 69 5.42 0.93 4.20
CA HIS A 69 6.72 0.24 4.35
C HIS A 69 7.06 -0.04 5.82
N GLU A 70 6.13 0.26 6.73
CA GLU A 70 6.25 0.01 8.16
C GLU A 70 5.06 -0.86 8.57
N ALA A 71 5.24 -2.19 8.55
CA ALA A 71 4.15 -3.12 8.83
C ALA A 71 4.58 -4.30 9.69
N SER A 72 3.61 -4.88 10.40
CA SER A 72 3.75 -6.15 11.11
C SER A 72 2.57 -7.06 10.78
N GLY A 73 2.83 -8.37 10.73
CA GLY A 73 1.84 -9.33 10.26
C GLY A 73 2.21 -10.77 10.57
N ILE A 74 1.38 -11.67 10.07
CA ILE A 74 1.52 -13.12 10.24
C ILE A 74 1.88 -13.72 8.88
N VAL A 75 2.95 -14.51 8.81
CA VAL A 75 3.27 -15.30 7.63
C VAL A 75 2.16 -16.34 7.42
N ARG A 76 1.51 -16.32 6.26
CA ARG A 76 0.43 -17.25 5.91
C ARG A 76 0.89 -18.38 5.00
N GLU A 77 1.82 -18.07 4.09
CA GLU A 77 2.33 -19.02 3.11
C GLU A 77 3.74 -18.61 2.67
N VAL A 78 4.53 -19.59 2.25
CA VAL A 78 5.85 -19.40 1.63
C VAL A 78 5.82 -20.07 0.26
N GLY A 79 6.52 -19.47 -0.70
CA GLY A 79 6.67 -20.02 -2.04
C GLY A 79 7.37 -21.37 -2.09
N SER A 80 7.15 -22.09 -3.18
CA SER A 80 7.76 -23.39 -3.50
C SER A 80 8.28 -23.46 -4.91
#